data_AF-A0A2K2CTE5-F1
#
_entry.id   AF-A0A2K2CTE5-F1
#
_cell.length_a   1.000
_cell.length_b   1.000
_cell.length_c   1.000
_cell.angle_alpha   90.00
_cell.angle_beta   90.00
_cell.angle_gamma   90.00
#
_symmetry.space_group_name_H-M   'P 1'
#
loop_
_entity.id
_entity.type
_entity.pdbx_description
1 polymer ?
#
loop_
_entity_poly.entity_id
_entity_poly.type
_entity_poly.pdbx_seq_one_letter_code
_entity_poly.pdbx_strand_id
1 'polypeptide(L)'
;MGASGGILTAWNNNKFHLKQSLFRDRSVSAQFDCCASSLTFWVTIDNFFQELFDLQQIVTGPWIIAGDFNTIRSADDRNSGRVTTTETLRFNNWLHDMQVQELPLLDRNFTWSNMQSTPILTRIDRVFFNTD
;
A
#
# COMPACT_ATOMS: atom_id res chain seq x y z
N MET A 1 -4.29 -22.33 -13.85
CA MET A 1 -3.73 -22.56 -12.50
C MET A 1 -2.91 -21.34 -12.13
N GLY A 2 -3.45 -20.46 -11.31
CA GLY A 2 -2.72 -19.30 -10.77
C GLY A 2 -2.29 -19.65 -9.34
N ALA A 3 -1.01 -19.46 -9.02
CA ALA A 3 -0.53 -19.63 -7.65
C ALA A 3 -1.31 -18.67 -6.75
N SER A 4 -1.96 -19.18 -5.71
CA SER A 4 -2.51 -18.36 -4.63
C SER A 4 -1.31 -17.70 -3.93
N GLY A 5 -0.92 -16.52 -4.39
CA GLY A 5 0.15 -15.72 -3.80
C GLY A 5 -0.29 -15.25 -2.43
N GLY A 6 0.25 -15.85 -1.38
CA GLY A 6 0.04 -15.40 0.00
C GLY A 6 0.91 -14.19 0.33
N ILE A 7 0.53 -13.46 1.37
CA ILE A 7 1.34 -12.37 1.93
C ILE A 7 2.38 -12.96 2.87
N LEU A 8 3.66 -12.66 2.64
CA LEU A 8 4.76 -12.96 3.56
C LEU A 8 5.25 -11.65 4.20
N THR A 9 5.28 -11.61 5.53
CA THR A 9 5.87 -10.50 6.29
C THR A 9 7.12 -10.96 7.03
N ALA A 10 8.14 -10.12 7.05
CA ALA A 10 9.39 -10.35 7.77
C ALA A 10 9.93 -9.02 8.28
N TRP A 11 10.51 -9.03 9.48
CA TRP A 11 11.11 -7.85 10.10
C TRP A 11 12.29 -8.24 10.99
N ASN A 12 13.09 -7.24 11.37
CA ASN A 12 14.21 -7.42 12.29
C ASN A 12 13.78 -7.03 13.71
N ASN A 13 13.72 -8.00 14.62
CA ASN A 13 13.34 -7.76 16.03
C ASN A 13 14.28 -6.77 16.75
N ASN A 14 15.53 -6.60 16.33
CA ASN A 14 16.42 -5.59 16.92
C ASN A 14 16.07 -4.15 16.51
N LYS A 15 15.15 -3.96 15.56
CA LYS A 15 14.71 -2.66 15.06
C LYS A 15 13.24 -2.39 15.36
N PHE A 16 12.41 -3.43 15.22
CA PHE A 16 10.96 -3.34 15.41
C PHE A 16 10.48 -4.57 16.18
N HIS A 17 9.81 -4.36 17.31
CA HIS A 17 9.16 -5.43 18.07
C HIS A 17 7.69 -5.52 17.68
N LEU A 18 7.26 -6.70 17.22
CA LEU A 18 5.85 -6.98 16.94
C LEU A 18 5.06 -7.04 18.26
N LYS A 19 4.02 -6.21 18.39
CA LYS A 19 3.09 -6.25 19.53
C LYS A 19 1.90 -7.15 19.29
N GLN A 20 1.29 -6.99 18.12
CA GLN A 20 0.07 -7.69 17.73
C GLN A 20 -0.08 -7.69 16.21
N SER A 21 -0.91 -8.60 15.72
CA SER A 21 -1.19 -8.76 14.31
C SER A 21 -2.66 -9.11 14.08
N LEU A 22 -3.22 -8.63 12.97
CA LEU A 22 -4.55 -8.94 12.49
C LEU A 22 -4.44 -9.56 11.10
N PHE A 23 -5.10 -10.71 10.93
CA PHE A 23 -5.18 -11.39 9.65
C PHE A 23 -6.62 -11.31 9.14
N ARG A 24 -6.77 -10.96 7.88
CA ARG A 24 -8.04 -10.89 7.15
C ARG A 24 -7.91 -11.68 5.84
N ASP A 25 -8.95 -11.67 5.00
CA ASP A 25 -8.94 -12.45 3.77
C ASP A 25 -7.87 -11.94 2.79
N ARG A 26 -7.71 -10.61 2.70
CA ARG A 26 -6.78 -9.98 1.75
C ARG A 26 -5.76 -9.05 2.36
N SER A 27 -5.78 -8.88 3.67
CA SER A 27 -4.84 -8.03 4.37
C SER A 27 -4.18 -8.67 5.59
N VAL A 28 -2.96 -8.24 5.84
CA VAL A 28 -2.21 -8.53 7.06
C VAL A 28 -1.79 -7.21 7.69
N SER A 29 -2.24 -6.96 8.92
CA SER A 29 -1.88 -5.77 9.69
C SER A 29 -1.02 -6.17 10.89
N ALA A 30 0.04 -5.43 11.16
CA ALA A 30 0.96 -5.69 12.26
C ALA A 30 1.32 -4.38 12.97
N GLN A 31 1.26 -4.38 14.29
CA GLN A 31 1.66 -3.24 15.11
C GLN A 31 3.07 -3.45 15.64
N PHE A 32 3.92 -2.45 15.48
CA PHE A 32 5.32 -2.48 15.87
C PHE A 32 5.67 -1.37 16.86
N ASP A 33 6.51 -1.71 17.83
CA ASP A 33 7.28 -0.72 18.60
C ASP A 33 8.66 -0.55 17.95
N CYS A 34 9.05 0.69 17.68
CA CYS A 34 10.38 1.03 17.17
C CYS A 34 11.40 0.95 18.31
N CYS A 35 12.47 0.17 18.17
CA CYS A 35 13.50 0.06 19.21
C CYS A 35 14.38 1.33 19.33
N ALA A 36 14.39 2.18 18.31
CA ALA A 36 15.21 3.39 18.24
C ALA A 36 14.45 4.67 18.70
N SER A 37 13.15 4.58 18.99
CA SER A 37 12.33 5.71 19.43
C SER A 37 11.17 5.23 20.30
N SER A 38 10.29 6.13 20.74
CA SER A 38 9.04 5.76 21.41
C SER A 38 7.87 5.56 20.43
N LEU A 39 8.17 5.41 19.14
CA LEU A 39 7.13 5.30 18.10
C LEU A 39 6.52 3.89 18.11
N THR A 40 5.20 3.83 18.26
CA THR A 40 4.39 2.66 17.94
C THR A 40 3.60 2.96 16.69
N PHE A 41 3.58 2.05 15.72
CA PHE A 41 2.88 2.25 14.45
C PHE A 41 2.35 0.94 13.88
N TRP A 42 1.40 1.05 12.97
CA TRP A 42 0.85 -0.08 12.23
C TRP A 42 1.44 -0.17 10.83
N VAL A 43 1.58 -1.40 10.33
CA VAL A 43 1.86 -1.70 8.93
C VAL A 43 0.79 -2.65 8.44
N THR A 44 0.06 -2.27 7.40
CA THR A 44 -0.92 -3.11 6.71
C THR A 44 -0.44 -3.41 5.30
N ILE A 45 -0.40 -4.69 4.94
CA ILE A 45 -0.25 -5.13 3.56
C ILE A 45 -1.63 -5.54 3.04
N ASP A 46 -2.13 -4.91 1.98
CA ASP A 46 -3.44 -5.22 1.36
C ASP A 46 -3.38 -5.16 -0.17
N ASN A 47 -4.07 -6.08 -0.83
CA ASN A 47 -4.13 -6.19 -2.29
C ASN A 47 -5.47 -5.73 -2.91
N PHE A 48 -6.42 -5.16 -2.15
CA PHE A 48 -7.74 -4.86 -2.73
C PHE A 48 -8.56 -3.70 -2.13
N PHE A 49 -8.03 -2.85 -1.26
CA PHE A 49 -8.72 -1.72 -0.62
C PHE A 49 -9.91 -2.05 0.30
N GLN A 50 -10.62 -3.14 0.03
CA GLN A 50 -11.94 -3.41 0.60
C GLN A 50 -11.93 -3.48 2.12
N GLU A 51 -10.85 -4.01 2.70
CA GLU A 51 -10.74 -4.19 4.15
C GLU A 51 -10.17 -2.94 4.87
N LEU A 52 -9.65 -1.96 4.13
CA LEU A 52 -8.92 -0.84 4.72
C LEU A 52 -9.82 0.12 5.50
N PHE A 53 -11.06 0.35 5.06
CA PHE A 53 -12.01 1.18 5.82
C PHE A 53 -12.40 0.53 7.16
N ASP A 54 -12.62 -0.78 7.15
CA ASP A 54 -12.91 -1.53 8.38
C ASP A 54 -11.70 -1.52 9.32
N LEU A 55 -10.49 -1.63 8.76
CA LEU A 55 -9.26 -1.54 9.51
C LEU A 55 -9.01 -0.14 10.09
N GLN A 56 -9.43 0.94 9.43
CA GLN A 56 -9.29 2.31 9.92
C GLN A 56 -9.98 2.52 11.29
N GLN A 57 -11.02 1.73 11.60
CA GLN A 57 -11.71 1.78 12.89
C GLN A 57 -11.01 0.97 14.00
N ILE A 58 -10.07 0.09 13.62
CA ILE A 58 -9.38 -0.85 14.51
C ILE A 58 -7.93 -0.38 14.75
N VAL A 59 -7.28 0.08 13.68
CA VAL A 59 -5.91 0.57 13.66
C VAL A 59 -5.89 1.98 14.22
N THR A 60 -5.24 2.14 15.38
CA THR A 60 -5.10 3.42 16.06
C THR A 60 -3.62 3.83 16.12
N GLY A 61 -3.37 5.12 15.89
CA GLY A 61 -2.02 5.70 15.81
C GLY A 61 -1.45 5.69 14.39
N PRO A 62 -0.15 6.01 14.23
CA PRO A 62 0.49 6.13 12.93
C PRO A 62 0.39 4.84 12.13
N TRP A 63 0.02 4.96 10.86
CA TRP A 63 -0.29 3.81 10.02
C TRP A 63 0.43 3.89 8.69
N ILE A 64 1.06 2.79 8.29
CA ILE A 64 1.64 2.57 6.98
C ILE A 64 0.80 1.51 6.27
N ILE A 65 0.40 1.78 5.04
CA ILE A 65 -0.34 0.86 4.18
C ILE A 65 0.50 0.60 2.94
N ALA A 66 0.75 -0.66 2.59
CA ALA A 66 1.47 -1.02 1.38
C ALA A 66 0.73 -2.10 0.62
N GLY A 67 0.88 -2.13 -0.70
CA GLY A 67 0.18 -3.13 -1.50
C GLY A 67 0.27 -2.93 -3.00
N ASP A 68 -0.17 -3.95 -3.72
CA ASP A 68 -0.50 -3.85 -5.14
C ASP A 68 -1.97 -3.44 -5.29
N PHE A 69 -2.18 -2.18 -5.63
CA PHE A 69 -3.50 -1.59 -5.73
C PHE A 69 -4.13 -1.78 -7.11
N ASN A 70 -3.37 -2.27 -8.10
CA ASN A 70 -3.82 -2.46 -9.48
C ASN A 70 -4.57 -1.25 -10.09
N THR A 71 -4.27 -0.03 -9.63
CA THR A 71 -5.01 1.19 -9.98
C THR A 71 -4.09 2.33 -10.40
N ILE A 72 -4.49 3.02 -11.46
CA ILE A 72 -3.82 4.21 -11.98
C ILE A 72 -4.38 5.47 -11.30
N ARG A 73 -3.49 6.28 -10.73
CA ARG A 73 -3.82 7.51 -9.97
C ARG A 73 -3.60 8.79 -10.79
N SER A 74 -2.69 8.77 -11.75
CA SER A 74 -2.43 9.90 -12.65
C SER A 74 -1.86 9.42 -13.99
N ALA A 75 -1.80 10.33 -14.97
CA ALA A 75 -1.19 10.05 -16.26
C ALA A 75 0.27 9.59 -16.14
N ASP A 76 1.00 10.09 -15.12
CA ASP A 76 2.39 9.75 -14.88
C ASP A 76 2.59 8.29 -14.45
N ASP A 77 1.53 7.64 -13.95
CA ASP A 77 1.59 6.24 -13.53
C ASP A 77 1.57 5.27 -14.70
N ARG A 78 1.47 5.74 -15.94
CA ARG A 78 1.52 4.91 -17.14
C ARG A 78 2.40 5.56 -18.19
N ASN A 79 3.31 4.78 -18.78
CA ASN A 79 4.22 5.32 -19.81
C ASN A 79 3.51 5.89 -21.07
N SER A 80 2.24 5.53 -21.31
CA SER A 80 1.44 6.09 -22.39
C SER A 80 0.70 7.39 -22.03
N GLY A 81 0.69 7.80 -20.76
CA GLY A 81 -0.09 8.94 -20.27
C GLY A 81 -1.61 8.73 -20.27
N ARG A 82 -2.10 7.57 -20.72
CA ARG A 82 -3.55 7.31 -20.88
C ARG A 82 -4.18 6.85 -19.58
N VAL A 83 -5.22 7.56 -19.14
CA VAL A 83 -5.98 7.27 -17.92
C VAL A 83 -7.48 7.44 -18.12
N THR A 84 -8.26 6.75 -17.29
CA THR A 84 -9.70 6.96 -17.17
C THR A 84 -9.97 7.93 -16.03
N THR A 85 -10.55 9.10 -16.32
CA THR A 85 -10.85 10.12 -15.29
C THR A 85 -11.66 9.56 -14.13
N THR A 86 -12.62 8.67 -14.39
CA THR A 86 -13.47 8.04 -13.37
C THR A 86 -12.66 7.18 -12.38
N GLU A 87 -11.76 6.33 -12.88
CA GLU A 87 -10.94 5.44 -12.03
C GLU A 87 -9.97 6.26 -11.19
N THR A 88 -9.32 7.24 -11.84
CA THR A 88 -8.42 8.19 -11.19
C THR A 88 -9.11 8.99 -10.08
N LEU A 89 -10.32 9.52 -10.34
CA LEU A 89 -11.08 10.26 -9.34
C LEU A 89 -11.50 9.38 -8.17
N ARG A 90 -12.01 8.17 -8.44
CA ARG A 90 -12.39 7.22 -7.40
C ARG A 90 -11.22 6.91 -6.48
N PHE A 91 -10.03 6.70 -7.04
CA PHE A 91 -8.86 6.37 -6.25
C PHE A 91 -8.35 7.57 -5.42
N ASN A 92 -8.34 8.77 -6.00
CA ASN A 92 -7.96 9.97 -5.25
C ASN A 92 -8.97 10.31 -4.14
N ASN A 93 -10.27 10.09 -4.35
CA ASN A 93 -11.27 10.23 -3.31
C ASN A 93 -11.06 9.20 -2.18
N TRP A 94 -10.74 7.95 -2.52
CA TRP A 94 -10.40 6.94 -1.52
C TRP A 94 -9.23 7.38 -0.63
N LEU A 95 -8.17 7.95 -1.23
CA LEU A 95 -7.03 8.48 -0.47
C LEU A 95 -7.44 9.64 0.45
N HIS A 96 -8.33 10.51 -0.03
CA HIS A 96 -8.87 11.62 0.75
C HIS A 96 -9.70 11.11 1.94
N ASP A 97 -10.60 10.16 1.71
CA ASP A 97 -11.46 9.58 2.74
C ASP A 97 -10.65 8.83 3.81
N MET A 98 -9.59 8.14 3.39
CA MET A 98 -8.66 7.45 4.29
C MET A 98 -7.69 8.39 5.03
N GLN A 99 -7.60 9.66 4.61
CA GLN A 99 -6.69 10.66 5.17
C GLN A 99 -5.21 10.24 5.15
N VAL A 100 -4.81 9.49 4.12
CA VAL A 100 -3.43 9.02 3.96
C VAL A 100 -2.67 9.78 2.89
N GLN A 101 -1.36 9.90 3.07
CA GLN A 101 -0.43 10.48 2.11
C GLN A 101 0.34 9.39 1.38
N GLU A 102 0.68 9.61 0.11
CA GLU A 102 1.52 8.67 -0.65
C GLU A 102 2.99 8.92 -0.37
N LEU A 103 3.73 7.85 -0.09
CA LEU A 103 5.18 7.88 -0.09
C LEU A 103 5.67 7.90 -1.55
N PRO A 104 6.36 8.96 -2.00
CA PRO A 104 6.79 9.08 -3.38
C PRO A 104 7.84 8.01 -3.72
N LEU A 105 7.78 7.50 -4.95
CA LEU A 105 8.80 6.62 -5.51
C LEU A 105 9.94 7.50 -6.03
N LEU A 106 11.11 7.44 -5.39
CA LEU A 106 12.21 8.40 -5.66
C LEU A 106 13.04 8.02 -6.90
N ASP A 107 13.41 6.74 -7.05
CA ASP A 107 14.39 6.30 -8.05
C ASP A 107 13.76 5.61 -9.28
N ARG A 108 12.45 5.40 -9.27
CA ARG A 108 11.70 4.71 -10.32
C ARG A 108 10.33 5.36 -10.49
N ASN A 109 9.81 5.32 -11.72
CA ASN A 109 8.46 5.83 -12.00
C ASN A 109 7.40 4.71 -12.10
N PHE A 110 7.83 3.46 -12.30
CA PHE A 110 6.93 2.33 -12.55
C PHE A 110 7.35 1.12 -11.71
N THR A 111 6.38 0.29 -11.36
CA THR A 111 6.57 -0.91 -10.52
C THR A 111 6.21 -2.20 -11.25
N TRP A 112 5.49 -2.10 -12.38
CA TRP A 112 5.06 -3.24 -13.19
C TRP A 112 5.35 -3.03 -14.68
N SER A 113 5.63 -4.15 -15.38
CA SER A 113 5.77 -4.21 -16.83
C SER A 113 5.09 -5.47 -17.38
N ASN A 114 4.47 -5.37 -18.55
CA ASN A 114 3.98 -6.53 -19.29
C ASN A 114 5.09 -7.35 -19.99
N MET A 115 6.36 -6.92 -19.89
CA MET A 115 7.54 -7.61 -20.43
C MET A 115 7.52 -7.86 -21.95
N GLN A 116 6.79 -7.06 -22.72
CA GLN A 116 6.78 -7.11 -24.19
C GLN A 116 7.90 -6.24 -24.80
N SER A 117 8.16 -6.41 -26.11
CA SER A 117 9.16 -5.62 -26.85
C SER A 117 8.90 -4.11 -26.79
N THR A 118 7.63 -3.72 -26.90
CA THR A 118 7.14 -2.37 -26.59
C THR A 118 6.38 -2.44 -25.27
N PRO A 119 7.04 -2.22 -24.13
CA PRO A 119 6.44 -2.52 -22.85
C PRO A 119 5.37 -1.50 -22.46
N ILE A 120 4.31 -1.98 -21.83
CA ILE A 120 3.44 -1.16 -20.99
C ILE A 120 4.10 -1.12 -19.61
N LEU A 121 4.32 0.08 -19.10
CA LEU A 121 4.85 0.30 -17.76
C LEU A 121 3.79 1.00 -16.92
N THR A 122 3.54 0.49 -15.72
CA THR A 122 2.57 1.07 -14.79
C THR A 122 3.09 1.15 -13.36
N ARG A 123 2.62 2.14 -12.60
CA ARG A 123 2.81 2.26 -11.16
C ARG A 123 1.54 1.82 -10.43
N ILE A 124 1.58 0.61 -9.88
CA ILE A 124 0.44 -0.03 -9.21
C ILE A 124 0.77 -0.47 -7.78
N ASP A 125 2.04 -0.71 -7.47
CA ASP A 125 2.51 -0.94 -6.11
C ASP A 125 2.74 0.42 -5.42
N ARG A 126 2.16 0.60 -4.23
CA ARG A 126 2.24 1.89 -3.52
C ARG A 126 2.39 1.69 -2.03
N VAL A 127 2.92 2.72 -1.39
CA VAL A 127 2.97 2.86 0.06
C VAL A 127 2.30 4.17 0.43
N PHE A 128 1.36 4.09 1.37
CA PHE A 128 0.67 5.22 1.97
C PHE A 128 0.96 5.28 3.46
N PHE A 129 0.85 6.47 4.06
CA PHE A 129 1.01 6.64 5.49
C PHE A 129 0.17 7.79 6.05
N ASN A 130 -0.11 7.75 7.34
CA ASN A 130 -0.57 8.89 8.13
C ASN A 130 0.24 8.98 9.44
N THR A 131 0.01 10.03 10.20
CA THR A 131 0.71 10.31 11.47
C THR A 131 -0.27 10.56 12.62
N ASP A 132 -1.50 10.05 12.49
CA ASP A 132 -2.57 10.23 13.48
C ASP A 132 -2.23 9.64 14.85
#